data_AF-A0A2R5FE56-F1
#
_entry.id   AF-A0A2R5FE56-F1
#
_cell.length_a   1.000
_cell.length_b   1.000
_cell.length_c   1.000
_cell.angle_alpha   90.00
_cell.angle_beta   90.00
_cell.angle_gamma   90.00
#
_symmetry.space_group_name_H-M   'P 1'
#
loop_
_entity.id
_entity.type
_entity.pdbx_description
1 polymer ?
#
loop_
_entity_poly.entity_id
_entity_poly.type
_entity_poly.pdbx_seq_one_letter_code
_entity_poly.pdbx_strand_id
1 'polypeptide(L)'
;MGIVGELKQISPVMLDKFKINSSLLDIFFSAKYLAESYFWEEAIYISGNSRLNIQQQSEDKFKEFKWTDNQQRENTRAEFLKEWQISELSLGKSWHELHFLLTGYTHTDKLSFLVSKNSSRNLPQISLNNWSLFKIFNPMLGNQKYIEQYISPTLDIDNLPLVNAILGGIEIGNKEGYGKHRYLIPDEVKQVAEALSELSENGFITRYKREEVKQERVAIIDWSEPETVEWLTEYYNEITAYYIAASNLGNAMLLYLT
;
A
#
# COMPACT_ATOMS: atom_id res chain seq x y z
N MET A 1 -11.49 -12.23 -9.60
CA MET A 1 -11.12 -11.60 -8.32
C MET A 1 -10.47 -10.27 -8.66
N GLY A 2 -10.72 -9.21 -7.89
CA GLY A 2 -10.14 -7.89 -8.15
C GLY A 2 -8.89 -7.67 -7.30
N ILE A 3 -8.04 -6.73 -7.70
CA ILE A 3 -6.82 -6.34 -6.99
C ILE A 3 -7.19 -5.70 -5.66
N VAL A 4 -6.63 -6.18 -4.55
CA VAL A 4 -6.80 -5.57 -3.24
C VAL A 4 -5.51 -4.92 -2.75
N GLY A 5 -5.62 -3.86 -1.95
CA GLY A 5 -4.47 -3.18 -1.34
C GLY A 5 -4.34 -3.52 0.13
N GLU A 6 -3.11 -3.74 0.60
CA GLU A 6 -2.83 -4.18 1.96
C GLU A 6 -1.63 -3.41 2.55
N LEU A 7 -1.72 -3.12 3.85
CA LEU A 7 -0.69 -2.46 4.63
C LEU A 7 -0.28 -3.36 5.80
N LYS A 8 1.02 -3.59 5.97
CA LYS A 8 1.55 -4.40 7.07
C LYS A 8 2.66 -3.69 7.82
N GLN A 9 2.44 -3.38 9.08
CA GLN A 9 3.49 -2.88 9.96
C GLN A 9 4.51 -3.97 10.26
N ILE A 10 5.79 -3.61 10.25
CA ILE A 10 6.90 -4.50 10.64
C ILE A 10 7.94 -3.74 11.46
N SER A 11 8.67 -4.41 12.33
CA SER A 11 9.78 -3.77 13.04
C SER A 11 10.89 -3.30 12.07
N PRO A 12 11.68 -2.26 12.43
CA PRO A 12 12.80 -1.81 11.60
C PRO A 12 13.85 -2.90 11.39
N VAL A 13 14.08 -3.73 12.41
CA VAL A 13 14.98 -4.89 12.35
C VAL A 13 14.51 -5.87 11.28
N MET A 14 13.21 -6.13 11.19
CA MET A 14 12.64 -7.01 10.18
C MET A 14 12.79 -6.43 8.77
N LEU A 15 12.53 -5.13 8.60
CA LEU A 15 12.73 -4.45 7.33
C LEU A 15 14.19 -4.56 6.86
N ASP A 16 15.16 -4.36 7.76
CA ASP A 16 16.58 -4.47 7.42
C ASP A 16 16.96 -5.90 7.00
N LYS A 17 16.35 -6.93 7.61
CA LYS A 17 16.51 -8.32 7.15
C LYS A 17 16.02 -8.50 5.71
N PHE A 18 14.86 -7.93 5.35
CA PHE A 18 14.34 -8.02 3.98
C PHE A 18 15.19 -7.26 2.97
N LYS A 19 15.78 -6.12 3.35
CA LYS A 19 16.71 -5.38 2.48
C LYS A 19 17.97 -6.17 2.19
N ILE A 20 18.47 -6.94 3.16
CA ILE A 20 19.65 -7.81 3.00
C ILE A 20 19.31 -9.06 2.18
N ASN A 21 18.17 -9.68 2.47
CA ASN A 21 17.71 -10.89 1.80
C ASN A 21 16.23 -10.78 1.45
N SER A 22 15.94 -10.30 0.25
CA SER A 22 14.58 -10.06 -0.21
C SER A 22 13.76 -11.33 -0.39
N SER A 23 14.40 -12.50 -0.53
CA SER A 23 13.70 -13.80 -0.59
C SER A 23 13.06 -14.19 0.75
N LEU A 24 13.46 -13.56 1.86
CA LEU A 24 12.79 -13.76 3.15
C LEU A 24 11.38 -13.16 3.17
N LEU A 25 11.07 -12.22 2.28
CA LEU A 25 9.77 -11.55 2.24
C LEU A 25 8.65 -12.54 1.89
N ASP A 26 8.89 -13.43 0.93
CA ASP A 26 7.89 -14.43 0.51
C ASP A 26 7.64 -15.47 1.62
N ILE A 27 8.69 -15.80 2.39
CA ILE A 27 8.59 -16.65 3.57
C ILE A 27 7.88 -15.93 4.71
N PHE A 28 8.12 -14.63 4.89
CA PHE A 28 7.43 -13.80 5.86
C PHE A 28 5.93 -13.77 5.64
N PHE A 29 5.47 -13.55 4.40
CA PHE A 29 4.04 -13.60 4.10
C PHE A 29 3.44 -14.99 4.25
N SER A 30 4.23 -16.03 3.96
CA SER A 30 3.80 -17.41 4.21
C SER A 30 3.62 -17.65 5.71
N ALA A 31 4.46 -17.05 6.57
CA ALA A 31 4.42 -17.23 8.03
C ALA A 31 3.06 -16.88 8.66
N LYS A 32 2.31 -15.94 8.05
CA LYS A 32 0.92 -15.62 8.41
C LYS A 32 0.04 -16.86 8.51
N TYR A 33 0.31 -17.88 7.71
CA TYR A 33 -0.52 -19.06 7.57
C TYR A 33 0.01 -20.28 8.33
N LEU A 34 1.12 -20.17 9.05
CA LEU A 34 1.61 -21.23 9.94
C LEU A 34 0.57 -21.58 11.00
N ALA A 35 0.56 -22.83 11.46
CA ALA A 35 -0.48 -23.32 12.37
C ALA A 35 -0.55 -22.54 13.69
N GLU A 36 0.58 -21.98 14.11
CA GLU A 36 0.78 -21.21 15.34
C GLU A 36 0.48 -19.71 15.18
N SER A 37 0.14 -19.26 13.97
CA SER A 37 -0.12 -17.84 13.69
C SER A 37 -1.42 -17.35 14.32
N TYR A 38 -1.38 -16.12 14.84
CA TYR A 38 -2.54 -15.39 15.36
C TYR A 38 -3.66 -15.21 14.31
N PHE A 39 -3.31 -15.22 13.01
CA PHE A 39 -4.26 -15.16 11.91
C PHE A 39 -5.43 -16.13 12.05
N TRP A 40 -5.18 -17.34 12.59
CA TRP A 40 -6.22 -18.35 12.73
C TRP A 40 -7.25 -18.08 13.83
N GLU A 41 -6.97 -17.12 14.73
CA GLU A 41 -7.95 -16.63 15.70
C GLU A 41 -8.99 -15.72 15.03
N GLU A 42 -8.59 -14.98 13.99
CA GLU A 42 -9.47 -14.07 13.23
C GLU A 42 -10.15 -14.78 12.05
N ALA A 43 -9.45 -15.72 11.41
CA ALA A 43 -9.91 -16.41 10.20
C ALA A 43 -10.87 -17.59 10.48
N ILE A 44 -11.86 -17.40 11.36
CA ILE A 44 -12.80 -18.46 11.79
C ILE A 44 -13.66 -19.03 10.65
N TYR A 45 -13.76 -18.29 9.53
CA TYR A 45 -14.47 -18.70 8.33
C TYR A 45 -13.70 -19.76 7.50
N ILE A 46 -12.39 -19.92 7.73
CA ILE A 46 -11.56 -20.94 7.09
C ILE A 46 -11.44 -22.15 8.03
N SER A 47 -12.02 -23.28 7.64
CA SER A 47 -12.05 -24.47 8.50
C SER A 47 -11.80 -25.78 7.74
N GLY A 48 -11.69 -26.87 8.49
CA GLY A 48 -11.53 -28.22 7.97
C GLY A 48 -10.30 -28.37 7.06
N ASN A 49 -10.46 -29.09 5.95
CA ASN A 49 -9.37 -29.40 5.02
C ASN A 49 -8.76 -28.15 4.38
N SER A 50 -9.55 -27.09 4.17
CA SER A 50 -9.02 -25.84 3.60
C SER A 50 -7.98 -25.21 4.53
N ARG A 51 -8.26 -25.15 5.83
CA ARG A 51 -7.31 -24.66 6.84
C ARG A 51 -6.05 -25.54 6.87
N LEU A 52 -6.21 -26.86 6.94
CA LEU A 52 -5.08 -27.80 6.99
C LEU A 52 -4.19 -27.68 5.73
N ASN A 53 -4.78 -27.54 4.55
CA ASN A 53 -4.04 -27.38 3.31
C ASN A 53 -3.22 -26.08 3.28
N ILE A 54 -3.81 -24.96 3.74
CA ILE A 54 -3.12 -23.67 3.79
C ILE A 54 -1.96 -23.72 4.81
N GLN A 55 -2.19 -24.30 5.99
CA GLN A 55 -1.14 -24.50 7.00
C GLN A 55 0.01 -25.36 6.47
N GLN A 56 -0.32 -26.47 5.79
CA GLN A 56 0.68 -27.35 5.20
C GLN A 56 1.49 -26.65 4.10
N GLN A 57 0.85 -25.90 3.20
CA GLN A 57 1.55 -25.14 2.16
C GLN A 57 2.52 -24.11 2.75
N SER A 58 2.12 -23.42 3.82
CA SER A 58 3.01 -22.52 4.54
C SER A 58 4.20 -23.26 5.15
N GLU A 59 3.95 -24.40 5.79
CA GLU A 59 4.99 -25.23 6.40
C GLU A 59 5.98 -25.77 5.35
N ASP A 60 5.50 -26.17 4.18
CA ASP A 60 6.33 -26.66 3.08
C ASP A 60 7.23 -25.55 2.54
N LYS A 61 6.70 -24.33 2.33
CA LYS A 61 7.53 -23.17 1.94
C LYS A 61 8.64 -22.89 2.96
N PHE A 62 8.33 -22.97 4.26
CA PHE A 62 9.35 -22.83 5.30
C PHE A 62 10.40 -23.94 5.24
N LYS A 63 10.03 -25.18 4.94
CA LYS A 63 10.99 -26.29 4.85
C LYS A 63 11.87 -26.23 3.61
N GLU A 64 11.31 -25.78 2.49
CA GLU A 64 11.99 -25.72 1.19
C GLU A 64 12.93 -24.51 1.07
N PHE A 65 12.75 -23.48 1.90
CA PHE A 65 13.65 -22.34 1.92
C PHE A 65 15.08 -22.74 2.33
N LYS A 66 16.07 -22.10 1.72
CA LYS A 66 17.49 -22.38 1.95
C LYS A 66 17.98 -21.72 3.23
N TRP A 67 17.80 -22.40 4.36
CA TRP A 67 18.36 -22.00 5.65
C TRP A 67 19.83 -22.39 5.77
N THR A 68 20.58 -21.63 6.57
CA THR A 68 21.96 -21.96 6.93
C THR A 68 22.00 -23.15 7.89
N ASP A 69 21.08 -23.16 8.86
CA ASP A 69 20.90 -24.24 9.82
C ASP A 69 19.47 -24.20 10.42
N ASN A 70 19.14 -25.23 11.20
CA ASN A 70 17.82 -25.34 11.86
C ASN A 70 17.59 -24.24 12.91
N GLN A 71 18.63 -23.77 13.60
CA GLN A 71 18.48 -22.74 14.62
C GLN A 71 18.07 -21.40 13.99
N GLN A 72 18.68 -21.04 12.86
CA GLN A 72 18.31 -19.86 12.08
C GLN A 72 16.85 -19.95 11.63
N ARG A 73 16.41 -21.11 11.14
CA ARG A 73 15.02 -21.33 10.74
C ARG A 73 14.06 -21.08 11.88
N GLU A 74 14.25 -21.75 13.02
CA GLU A 74 13.33 -21.62 14.16
C GLU A 74 13.33 -20.21 14.76
N ASN A 75 14.49 -19.56 14.84
CA ASN A 75 14.58 -18.17 15.29
C ASN A 75 13.81 -17.22 14.35
N THR A 76 14.00 -17.38 13.03
CA THR A 76 13.30 -16.56 12.03
C THR A 76 11.80 -16.81 12.03
N ARG A 77 11.38 -18.08 12.16
CA ARG A 77 9.97 -18.48 12.33
C ARG A 77 9.33 -17.75 13.51
N ALA A 78 9.98 -17.78 14.68
CA ALA A 78 9.47 -17.13 15.88
C ALA A 78 9.39 -15.60 15.73
N GLU A 79 10.39 -14.98 15.10
CA GLU A 79 10.34 -13.54 14.80
C GLU A 79 9.20 -13.18 13.84
N PHE A 80 9.00 -13.96 12.76
CA PHE A 80 7.92 -13.70 11.81
C PHE A 80 6.54 -13.85 12.46
N LEU A 81 6.33 -14.91 13.26
CA LEU A 81 5.10 -15.10 14.01
C LEU A 81 4.83 -13.94 14.97
N LYS A 82 5.87 -13.36 15.59
CA LYS A 82 5.74 -12.18 16.44
C LYS A 82 5.27 -10.96 15.66
N GLU A 83 5.82 -10.71 14.47
CA GLU A 83 5.37 -9.60 13.61
C GLU A 83 3.89 -9.77 13.21
N TRP A 84 3.42 -11.01 12.99
CA TRP A 84 2.03 -11.33 12.64
C TRP A 84 1.04 -11.29 13.82
N GLN A 85 1.47 -10.93 15.04
CA GLN A 85 0.54 -10.64 16.15
C GLN A 85 -0.25 -9.35 15.92
N ILE A 86 0.24 -8.46 15.05
CA ILE A 86 -0.49 -7.29 14.57
C ILE A 86 -0.97 -7.61 13.15
N SER A 87 -2.27 -7.72 12.97
CA SER A 87 -2.85 -7.99 11.65
C SER A 87 -2.51 -6.87 10.64
N GLU A 88 -2.46 -7.24 9.36
CA GLU A 88 -2.40 -6.28 8.26
C GLU A 88 -3.73 -5.51 8.17
N LEU A 89 -3.68 -4.30 7.65
CA LEU A 89 -4.89 -3.56 7.27
C LEU A 89 -5.20 -3.82 5.81
N SER A 90 -6.38 -4.37 5.53
CA SER A 90 -6.88 -4.51 4.17
C SER A 90 -7.64 -3.25 3.75
N LEU A 91 -7.25 -2.68 2.62
CA LEU A 91 -7.93 -1.56 1.97
C LEU A 91 -8.99 -2.04 0.96
N GLY A 92 -9.22 -3.36 0.93
CA GLY A 92 -10.08 -4.01 -0.04
C GLY A 92 -9.74 -3.60 -1.47
N LYS A 93 -10.77 -3.43 -2.29
CA LYS A 93 -10.60 -2.92 -3.66
C LYS A 93 -10.54 -1.39 -3.71
N SER A 94 -10.83 -0.70 -2.62
CA SER A 94 -10.98 0.76 -2.53
C SER A 94 -9.66 1.52 -2.53
N TRP A 95 -8.54 0.79 -2.57
CA TRP A 95 -7.19 1.34 -2.46
C TRP A 95 -6.92 2.41 -3.52
N HIS A 96 -7.54 2.34 -4.69
CA HIS A 96 -7.29 3.27 -5.79
C HIS A 96 -8.10 4.56 -5.68
N GLU A 97 -9.32 4.50 -5.14
CA GLU A 97 -10.15 5.64 -4.75
C GLU A 97 -9.49 6.40 -3.59
N LEU A 98 -9.05 5.67 -2.57
CA LEU A 98 -8.32 6.22 -1.43
C LEU A 98 -7.03 6.89 -1.90
N HIS A 99 -6.27 6.23 -2.78
CA HIS A 99 -5.05 6.81 -3.34
C HIS A 99 -5.35 8.13 -4.07
N PHE A 100 -6.40 8.17 -4.89
CA PHE A 100 -6.79 9.40 -5.56
C PHE A 100 -7.22 10.50 -4.60
N LEU A 101 -8.02 10.22 -3.57
CA LEU A 101 -8.47 11.24 -2.62
C LEU A 101 -7.34 11.77 -1.73
N LEU A 102 -6.34 10.94 -1.44
CA LEU A 102 -5.16 11.32 -0.67
C LEU A 102 -4.16 12.14 -1.50
N THR A 103 -4.04 11.86 -2.80
CA THR A 103 -2.93 12.36 -3.61
C THR A 103 -3.33 13.27 -4.77
N GLY A 104 -4.56 13.12 -5.25
CA GLY A 104 -5.05 13.70 -6.50
C GLY A 104 -4.64 12.93 -7.77
N TYR A 105 -3.90 11.82 -7.63
CA TYR A 105 -3.42 11.01 -8.75
C TYR A 105 -4.16 9.68 -8.84
N THR A 106 -4.46 9.26 -10.06
CA THR A 106 -4.91 7.89 -10.31
C THR A 106 -3.71 6.96 -10.30
N HIS A 107 -3.94 5.67 -10.01
CA HIS A 107 -2.87 4.67 -10.03
C HIS A 107 -2.26 4.42 -11.43
N THR A 108 -2.96 4.85 -12.50
CA THR A 108 -2.51 4.75 -13.89
C THR A 108 -1.71 5.95 -14.36
N ASP A 109 -1.78 7.07 -13.63
CA ASP A 109 -0.86 8.17 -13.88
C ASP A 109 0.56 7.62 -13.68
N LYS A 110 1.48 7.93 -14.60
CA LYS A 110 2.89 7.52 -14.47
C LYS A 110 3.51 8.27 -13.29
N LEU A 111 3.18 7.85 -12.08
CA LEU A 111 3.90 8.12 -10.85
C LEU A 111 5.21 7.40 -11.00
N SER A 112 6.14 8.06 -11.68
CA SER A 112 7.50 7.64 -11.85
C SER A 112 8.13 7.67 -10.46
N PHE A 113 7.96 6.57 -9.71
CA PHE A 113 8.73 6.13 -8.55
C PHE A 113 9.48 7.26 -7.84
N LEU A 114 8.78 8.04 -7.01
CA LEU A 114 9.37 9.13 -6.26
C LEU A 114 9.85 8.60 -4.90
N VAL A 115 11.18 8.48 -4.76
CA VAL A 115 11.87 8.22 -3.51
C VAL A 115 12.42 9.53 -2.96
N SER A 116 12.32 9.63 -1.64
CA SER A 116 12.60 10.77 -0.77
C SER A 116 13.90 11.54 -1.01
N LYS A 117 13.80 12.86 -0.83
CA LYS A 117 14.67 13.69 0.03
C LYS A 117 14.12 15.12 0.14
N ASN A 118 13.18 15.37 1.07
CA ASN A 118 13.11 16.57 1.93
C ASN A 118 11.75 16.69 2.65
N SER A 119 11.76 17.42 3.76
CA SER A 119 10.67 17.55 4.73
C SER A 119 9.89 18.87 4.54
N SER A 120 9.17 19.04 3.44
CA SER A 120 8.24 20.17 3.30
C SER A 120 6.79 19.72 3.45
N ARG A 121 6.14 20.18 4.54
CA ARG A 121 4.76 19.88 4.97
C ARG A 121 3.66 20.48 4.09
N ASN A 122 3.81 20.48 2.78
CA ASN A 122 2.71 20.91 1.93
C ASN A 122 1.80 19.71 1.68
N LEU A 123 0.49 19.89 1.78
CA LEU A 123 -0.48 18.88 1.35
C LEU A 123 -0.55 18.90 -0.18
N PRO A 124 -0.70 17.74 -0.87
CA PRO A 124 -0.96 17.73 -2.31
C PRO A 124 -2.16 18.62 -2.61
N GLN A 125 -2.00 19.59 -3.51
CA GLN A 125 -3.15 20.08 -4.23
C GLN A 125 -3.61 18.96 -5.17
N ILE A 126 -4.90 18.69 -5.23
CA ILE A 126 -5.46 17.75 -6.21
C ILE A 126 -5.23 18.36 -7.59
N SER A 127 -4.13 17.98 -8.24
CA SER A 127 -3.85 18.37 -9.61
C SER A 127 -4.22 17.22 -10.52
N LEU A 128 -5.29 17.41 -11.31
CA LEU A 128 -5.51 16.57 -12.48
C LEU A 128 -4.34 16.85 -13.44
N ASN A 129 -3.40 15.92 -13.57
CA ASN A 129 -2.48 15.96 -14.70
C ASN A 129 -3.27 15.55 -15.96
N ASN A 130 -4.00 16.52 -16.52
CA ASN A 130 -4.67 16.50 -17.82
C ASN A 130 -5.20 15.14 -18.31
N TRP A 131 -6.49 14.92 -18.03
CA TRP A 131 -7.34 13.86 -18.59
C TRP A 131 -7.35 13.80 -20.14
N SER A 132 -6.80 14.77 -20.85
CA SER A 132 -6.81 14.82 -22.31
C SER A 132 -6.10 13.65 -23.02
N LEU A 133 -5.44 12.72 -22.31
CA LEU A 133 -4.72 11.59 -22.91
C LEU A 133 -5.55 10.30 -23.06
N PHE A 134 -6.66 10.12 -22.35
CA PHE A 134 -7.44 8.87 -22.46
C PHE A 134 -8.29 8.77 -23.74
N LYS A 135 -8.52 9.88 -24.47
CA LYS A 135 -9.11 9.84 -25.82
C LYS A 135 -8.10 9.44 -26.93
N ILE A 136 -6.80 9.38 -26.62
CA ILE A 136 -5.74 9.14 -27.61
C ILE A 136 -5.34 7.65 -27.69
N PHE A 137 -5.55 6.88 -26.62
CA PHE A 137 -5.10 5.49 -26.53
C PHE A 137 -6.18 4.44 -26.86
N ASN A 138 -7.15 4.81 -27.71
CA ASN A 138 -7.98 3.86 -28.46
C ASN A 138 -7.52 3.87 -29.94
N PRO A 139 -7.49 2.74 -30.65
CA PRO A 139 -6.60 2.46 -31.78
C PRO A 139 -7.04 3.11 -33.11
N MET A 140 -7.01 4.44 -33.17
CA MET A 140 -6.65 5.16 -34.38
C MET A 140 -5.22 5.72 -34.23
N LEU A 141 -4.32 4.91 -33.66
CA LEU A 141 -2.92 5.26 -33.40
C LEU A 141 -2.14 5.35 -34.70
N GLY A 142 -2.16 6.55 -35.30
CA GLY A 142 -1.19 7.02 -36.27
C GLY A 142 -0.17 7.92 -35.59
N ASN A 143 1.10 7.54 -35.74
CA ASN A 143 2.32 8.32 -35.54
C ASN A 143 2.94 8.39 -34.14
N GLN A 144 3.94 7.52 -33.98
CA GLN A 144 5.18 7.76 -33.23
C GLN A 144 5.80 9.11 -33.58
N LYS A 145 5.44 10.15 -32.84
CA LYS A 145 6.23 11.34 -32.54
C LYS A 145 5.46 12.10 -31.47
N TYR A 146 6.15 12.81 -30.59
CA TYR A 146 5.59 13.59 -29.46
C TYR A 146 5.42 12.84 -28.15
N ILE A 147 6.52 12.39 -27.55
CA ILE A 147 6.64 12.31 -26.07
C ILE A 147 8.01 12.87 -25.62
N GLU A 148 8.44 14.01 -26.17
CA GLU A 148 9.67 14.70 -25.70
C GLU A 148 9.43 16.15 -25.28
N GLN A 149 8.18 16.65 -25.25
CA GLN A 149 7.88 18.06 -24.94
C GLN A 149 6.98 18.30 -23.72
N TYR A 150 6.62 17.26 -22.96
CA TYR A 150 5.77 17.41 -21.75
C TYR A 150 6.40 16.84 -20.48
N ILE A 151 7.73 16.82 -20.43
CA ILE A 151 8.42 16.80 -19.14
C ILE A 151 8.52 18.27 -18.72
N SER A 152 7.56 18.74 -17.93
CA SER A 152 7.80 19.93 -17.12
C SER A 152 8.82 19.51 -16.05
N PRO A 153 10.06 20.01 -16.06
CA PRO A 153 11.10 19.56 -15.14
C PRO A 153 10.93 20.11 -13.72
N THR A 154 9.84 20.82 -13.43
CA THR A 154 9.66 21.59 -12.19
C THR A 154 8.21 21.51 -11.68
N LEU A 155 7.65 20.31 -11.59
CA LEU A 155 6.53 20.12 -10.68
C LEU A 155 7.16 19.75 -9.33
N ASP A 156 7.01 20.62 -8.35
CA ASP A 156 7.51 20.50 -6.97
C ASP A 156 6.68 19.44 -6.21
N ILE A 157 6.59 18.22 -6.77
CA ILE A 157 5.84 17.06 -6.24
C ILE A 157 6.66 16.25 -5.25
N ASP A 158 7.95 16.58 -5.13
CA ASP A 158 8.81 16.03 -4.10
C ASP A 158 8.30 16.58 -2.77
N ASN A 159 7.94 15.68 -1.82
CA ASN A 159 7.68 15.95 -0.40
C ASN A 159 6.21 15.95 0.09
N LEU A 160 5.28 15.30 -0.61
CA LEU A 160 3.89 15.19 -0.12
C LEU A 160 3.67 13.85 0.60
N PRO A 161 3.63 13.78 1.95
CA PRO A 161 3.63 12.49 2.65
C PRO A 161 2.41 11.62 2.32
N LEU A 162 1.26 12.22 1.99
CA LEU A 162 0.06 11.48 1.60
C LEU A 162 0.23 10.60 0.35
N VAL A 163 1.17 10.93 -0.55
CA VAL A 163 1.50 10.08 -1.72
C VAL A 163 2.07 8.72 -1.29
N ASN A 164 2.71 8.68 -0.13
CA ASN A 164 3.31 7.48 0.40
C ASN A 164 2.31 6.55 1.12
N ALA A 165 1.07 6.99 1.36
CA ALA A 165 0.13 6.25 2.19
C ALA A 165 -0.30 4.88 1.62
N ILE A 166 -0.34 4.73 0.29
CA ILE A 166 -0.87 3.50 -0.35
C ILE A 166 0.08 2.90 -1.38
N LEU A 167 0.61 3.68 -2.32
CA LEU A 167 1.48 3.17 -3.42
C LEU A 167 2.83 3.88 -3.53
N GLY A 168 3.24 4.66 -2.53
CA GLY A 168 4.57 5.28 -2.54
C GLY A 168 5.65 4.37 -1.95
N GLY A 169 6.69 4.98 -1.37
CA GLY A 169 7.82 4.26 -0.79
C GLY A 169 8.72 3.55 -1.81
N ILE A 170 9.63 2.72 -1.28
CA ILE A 170 10.69 2.05 -2.04
C ILE A 170 10.29 0.59 -2.32
N GLU A 171 10.50 0.11 -3.55
CA GLU A 171 10.25 -1.29 -3.88
C GLU A 171 11.17 -2.27 -3.12
N ILE A 172 10.63 -3.43 -2.75
CA ILE A 172 11.35 -4.54 -2.13
C ILE A 172 10.76 -5.88 -2.58
N GLY A 173 11.58 -6.93 -2.54
CA GLY A 173 11.14 -8.27 -2.94
C GLY A 173 11.15 -8.50 -4.44
N ASN A 174 10.70 -9.70 -4.80
CA ASN A 174 10.48 -10.07 -6.18
C ASN A 174 9.15 -9.47 -6.68
N LYS A 175 9.00 -9.39 -8.01
CA LYS A 175 7.72 -9.03 -8.60
C LYS A 175 6.79 -10.24 -8.49
N GLU A 176 5.78 -10.13 -7.65
CA GLU A 176 4.76 -11.16 -7.45
C GLU A 176 3.37 -10.54 -7.66
N GLY A 177 2.47 -11.25 -8.35
CA GLY A 177 1.12 -10.75 -8.60
C GLY A 177 1.09 -9.39 -9.32
N TYR A 178 0.56 -8.37 -8.63
CA TYR A 178 0.26 -7.04 -9.17
C TYR A 178 1.37 -5.99 -9.03
N GLY A 179 2.56 -6.38 -8.58
CA GLY A 179 3.68 -5.45 -8.45
C GLY A 179 4.80 -6.01 -7.59
N LYS A 180 5.75 -5.16 -7.23
CA LYS A 180 6.60 -5.46 -6.07
C LYS A 180 5.94 -4.91 -4.82
N HIS A 181 6.25 -5.53 -3.70
CA HIS A 181 6.00 -4.94 -2.39
C HIS A 181 6.78 -3.64 -2.29
N ARG A 182 6.28 -2.71 -1.48
CA ARG A 182 6.93 -1.43 -1.20
C ARG A 182 7.07 -1.26 0.30
N TYR A 183 7.98 -0.41 0.72
CA TYR A 183 8.14 -0.10 2.13
C TYR A 183 8.37 1.38 2.40
N LEU A 184 8.04 1.76 3.64
CA LEU A 184 8.39 3.02 4.26
C LEU A 184 9.25 2.74 5.50
N ILE A 185 10.30 3.52 5.70
CA ILE A 185 11.06 3.48 6.96
C ILE A 185 10.30 4.19 8.09
N PRO A 186 10.65 3.98 9.38
CA PRO A 186 9.89 4.55 10.50
C PRO A 186 9.68 6.06 10.43
N ASP A 187 10.69 6.82 10.02
CA ASP A 187 10.58 8.27 9.86
C ASP A 187 9.57 8.66 8.77
N GLU A 188 9.50 7.89 7.68
CA GLU A 188 8.52 8.11 6.61
C GLU A 188 7.11 7.72 7.08
N VAL A 189 6.97 6.62 7.81
CA VAL A 189 5.69 6.21 8.43
C VAL A 189 5.15 7.33 9.34
N LYS A 190 6.02 7.93 10.16
CA LYS A 190 5.67 9.07 11.01
C LYS A 190 5.21 10.28 10.18
N GLN A 191 5.91 10.62 9.10
CA GLN A 191 5.51 11.72 8.22
C GLN A 191 4.14 11.48 7.57
N VAL A 192 3.85 10.24 7.17
CA VAL A 192 2.52 9.87 6.64
C VAL A 192 1.46 10.00 7.73
N ALA A 193 1.73 9.49 8.93
CA ALA A 193 0.79 9.58 10.07
C ALA A 193 0.46 11.03 10.45
N GLU A 194 1.47 11.91 10.47
CA GLU A 194 1.30 13.35 10.71
C GLU A 194 0.46 14.00 9.62
N ALA A 195 0.73 13.70 8.34
CA ALA A 195 -0.02 14.28 7.22
C ALA A 195 -1.48 13.80 7.15
N LEU A 196 -1.75 12.53 7.47
CA LEU A 196 -3.11 12.00 7.62
C LEU A 196 -3.83 12.69 8.79
N SER A 197 -3.14 12.85 9.92
CA SER A 197 -3.71 13.57 11.07
C SER A 197 -4.05 15.04 10.73
N GLU A 198 -3.17 15.71 9.98
CA GLU A 198 -3.36 17.10 9.54
C GLU A 198 -4.50 17.23 8.52
N LEU A 199 -4.63 16.30 7.58
CA LEU A 199 -5.73 16.29 6.61
C LEU A 199 -7.08 16.21 7.33
N SER A 200 -7.18 15.41 8.40
CA SER A 200 -8.40 15.13 9.16
C SER A 200 -9.53 14.50 8.36
N GLU A 201 -10.49 13.88 9.05
CA GLU A 201 -11.69 13.33 8.43
C GLU A 201 -12.46 14.40 7.64
N ASN A 202 -12.66 15.58 8.23
CA ASN A 202 -13.39 16.67 7.58
C ASN A 202 -12.66 17.19 6.32
N GLY A 203 -11.32 17.22 6.35
CA GLY A 203 -10.55 17.59 5.16
C GLY A 203 -10.61 16.53 4.07
N PHE A 204 -10.62 15.24 4.44
CA PHE A 204 -10.86 14.14 3.52
C PHE A 204 -12.25 14.22 2.86
N ILE A 205 -13.32 14.39 3.65
CA ILE A 205 -14.69 14.59 3.15
C ILE A 205 -14.78 15.83 2.25
N THR A 206 -14.10 16.92 2.62
CA THR A 206 -14.06 18.14 1.82
C THR A 206 -13.40 17.91 0.46
N ARG A 207 -12.35 17.08 0.40
CA ARG A 207 -11.72 16.68 -0.86
C ARG A 207 -12.68 15.86 -1.72
N TYR A 208 -13.36 14.86 -1.15
CA TYR A 208 -14.36 14.08 -1.85
C TYR A 208 -15.45 14.97 -2.47
N LYS A 209 -16.09 15.82 -1.67
CA LYS A 209 -17.19 16.71 -2.12
C LYS A 209 -16.74 17.69 -3.21
N ARG A 210 -15.47 18.13 -3.16
CA ARG A 210 -14.90 19.00 -4.20
C ARG A 210 -14.78 18.28 -5.54
N GLU A 211 -14.38 17.02 -5.52
CA GLU A 211 -14.28 16.19 -6.73
C GLU A 211 -15.67 15.79 -7.25
N GLU A 212 -16.60 15.52 -6.35
CA GLU A 212 -17.99 15.18 -6.66
C GLU A 212 -18.68 16.29 -7.47
N VAL A 213 -18.43 17.57 -7.22
CA VAL A 213 -19.12 18.65 -7.96
C VAL A 213 -18.51 18.95 -9.35
N LYS A 214 -17.41 18.29 -9.73
CA LYS A 214 -16.78 18.53 -11.04
C LYS A 214 -17.65 18.01 -12.19
N GLN A 215 -17.58 18.72 -13.32
CA GLN A 215 -18.22 18.28 -14.58
C GLN A 215 -17.51 17.05 -15.16
N GLU A 216 -16.18 17.00 -15.06
CA GLU A 216 -15.35 15.86 -15.43
C GLU A 216 -14.79 15.23 -14.15
N ARG A 217 -15.47 14.18 -13.66
CA ARG A 217 -15.11 13.46 -12.44
C ARG A 217 -14.30 12.21 -12.75
N VAL A 218 -13.46 11.76 -11.81
CA VAL A 218 -12.70 10.51 -11.95
C VAL A 218 -13.63 9.29 -12.02
N ALA A 219 -13.44 8.43 -13.04
CA ALA A 219 -14.31 7.28 -13.28
C ALA A 219 -14.05 6.10 -12.34
N ILE A 220 -13.05 6.22 -11.47
CA ILE A 220 -12.68 5.19 -10.49
C ILE A 220 -13.56 5.23 -9.24
N ILE A 221 -14.28 6.32 -9.00
CA ILE A 221 -15.24 6.47 -7.90
C ILE A 221 -16.63 6.41 -8.52
N ASP A 222 -17.52 5.58 -7.96
CA ASP A 222 -18.93 5.61 -8.30
C ASP A 222 -19.62 6.79 -7.59
N TRP A 223 -19.73 7.91 -8.30
CA TRP A 223 -20.34 9.12 -7.75
C TRP A 223 -21.87 9.08 -7.69
N SER A 224 -22.50 7.99 -8.14
CA SER A 224 -23.96 7.86 -8.09
C SER A 224 -24.46 7.31 -6.74
N GLU A 225 -23.56 6.71 -5.96
CA GLU A 225 -23.83 6.07 -4.69
C GLU A 225 -23.56 7.03 -3.52
N PRO A 226 -24.59 7.51 -2.81
CA PRO A 226 -24.42 8.50 -1.73
C PRO A 226 -23.58 7.98 -0.56
N GLU A 227 -23.62 6.67 -0.29
CA GLU A 227 -22.90 6.00 0.80
C GLU A 227 -21.38 5.87 0.51
N THR A 228 -20.93 6.12 -0.72
CA THR A 228 -19.51 6.01 -1.10
C THR A 228 -18.62 6.91 -0.25
N VAL A 229 -19.06 8.12 0.10
CA VAL A 229 -18.28 9.02 0.95
C VAL A 229 -18.13 8.49 2.37
N GLU A 230 -19.17 7.87 2.92
CA GLU A 230 -19.18 7.32 4.28
C GLU A 230 -18.19 6.16 4.37
N TRP A 231 -18.31 5.20 3.44
CA TRP A 231 -17.43 4.05 3.36
C TRP A 231 -15.95 4.40 3.09
N LEU A 232 -15.67 5.35 2.18
CA LEU A 232 -14.30 5.81 1.96
C LEU A 232 -13.73 6.58 3.17
N THR A 233 -14.59 7.24 3.95
CA THR A 233 -14.21 7.92 5.18
C THR A 233 -13.88 6.93 6.29
N GLU A 234 -14.62 5.81 6.40
CA GLU A 234 -14.29 4.71 7.32
C GLU A 234 -12.89 4.17 7.02
N TYR A 235 -12.59 3.84 5.75
CA TYR A 235 -11.25 3.41 5.36
C TYR A 235 -10.18 4.45 5.64
N TYR A 236 -10.46 5.73 5.40
CA TYR A 236 -9.54 6.80 5.72
C TYR A 236 -9.18 6.81 7.21
N ASN A 237 -10.18 6.63 8.08
CA ASN A 237 -9.99 6.58 9.52
C ASN A 237 -9.19 5.34 9.95
N GLU A 238 -9.45 4.17 9.35
CA GLU A 238 -8.69 2.94 9.59
C GLU A 238 -7.21 3.11 9.19
N ILE A 239 -6.94 3.64 8.00
CA ILE A 239 -5.58 3.93 7.53
C ILE A 239 -4.87 4.89 8.47
N THR A 240 -5.55 5.98 8.86
CA THR A 240 -5.00 6.97 9.78
C THR A 240 -4.64 6.34 11.13
N ALA A 241 -5.55 5.57 11.72
CA ALA A 241 -5.31 4.86 12.97
C ALA A 241 -4.13 3.86 12.85
N TYR A 242 -4.05 3.13 11.73
CA TYR A 242 -3.00 2.15 11.50
C TYR A 242 -1.62 2.79 11.35
N TYR A 243 -1.51 3.91 10.62
CA TYR A 243 -0.27 4.68 10.50
C TYR A 243 0.15 5.33 11.82
N ILE A 244 -0.80 5.86 12.61
CA ILE A 244 -0.51 6.42 13.94
C ILE A 244 0.03 5.32 14.87
N ALA A 245 -0.61 4.14 14.89
CA ALA A 245 -0.14 3.01 15.70
C ALA A 245 1.28 2.59 15.29
N ALA A 246 1.55 2.48 13.99
CA ALA A 246 2.87 2.15 13.45
C ALA A 246 3.93 3.18 13.86
N SER A 247 3.61 4.46 13.69
CA SER A 247 4.48 5.58 14.06
C SER A 247 4.80 5.57 15.56
N ASN A 248 3.80 5.33 16.42
CA ASN A 248 4.00 5.28 17.88
C ASN A 248 4.90 4.11 18.31
N LEU A 249 4.87 3.00 17.58
CA LEU A 249 5.74 1.85 17.82
C LEU A 249 7.13 2.00 17.19
N GLY A 250 7.35 3.03 16.37
CA GLY A 250 8.57 3.18 15.58
C GLY A 250 8.72 2.09 14.51
N ASN A 251 7.60 1.53 14.04
CA ASN A 251 7.58 0.48 13.03
C ASN A 251 7.73 1.06 11.61
N ALA A 252 8.28 0.23 10.73
CA ALA A 252 8.21 0.41 9.29
C ALA A 252 6.85 -0.08 8.75
N MET A 253 6.56 0.23 7.49
CA MET A 253 5.35 -0.20 6.80
C MET A 253 5.71 -0.94 5.51
N LEU A 254 5.05 -2.08 5.25
CA LEU A 254 4.98 -2.72 3.94
C LEU A 254 3.65 -2.37 3.26
N LEU A 255 3.68 -2.15 1.95
CA LEU A 255 2.53 -1.84 1.11
C LEU A 255 2.53 -2.77 -0.09
N TYR A 256 1.42 -3.44 -0.36
CA TYR A 256 1.35 -4.46 -1.40
C TYR A 256 -0.05 -4.67 -1.94
N LEU A 257 -0.10 -5.29 -3.12
CA LEU A 257 -1.32 -5.56 -3.87
C LEU A 257 -1.46 -7.06 -4.14
N THR A 258 -2.62 -7.64 -3.82
CA THR A 258 -2.91 -9.08 -3.96
C THR A 258 -4.15 -9.39 -4.79
#